data_AF-A0A6G6K2V3-F1
#
_entry.id   AF-A0A6G6K2V3-F1
#
_cell.length_a   1.000
_cell.length_b   1.000
_cell.length_c   1.000
_cell.angle_alpha   90.00
_cell.angle_beta   90.00
_cell.angle_gamma   90.00
#
_symmetry.space_group_name_H-M   'P 1'
#
loop_
_entity.id
_entity.type
_entity.pdbx_description
1 polymer ?
#
loop_
_entity_poly.entity_id
_entity_poly.type
_entity_poly.pdbx_seq_one_letter_code
_entity_poly.pdbx_strand_id
1 'polypeptide(L)'
;MNNRTFAERVNESASQYDRILAEHGEMTPAQEFKHHLHLLTCYWRRLVGFSRMDTLDLNVLVQSYLGAAIQVGSERVHRLIGPDHLIHDLWQEYWWRTTTLLHKRPTTLELVETAHRSFEACLSALDDDPWTEHP
;
A
#
# COMPACT_ATOMS: atom_id res chain seq x y z
N MET A 1 -20.15 -18.16 -8.27
CA MET A 1 -19.11 -17.27 -7.72
C MET A 1 -19.54 -15.84 -8.03
N ASN A 2 -19.82 -15.02 -7.02
CA ASN A 2 -20.23 -13.62 -7.24
C ASN A 2 -19.02 -12.80 -7.73
N ASN A 3 -19.03 -12.42 -9.00
CA ASN A 3 -18.05 -11.50 -9.59
C ASN A 3 -18.33 -10.09 -9.08
N ARG A 4 -17.80 -9.75 -7.90
CA ARG A 4 -17.78 -8.37 -7.41
C ARG A 4 -16.87 -7.54 -8.32
N THR A 5 -17.27 -6.31 -8.59
CA THR A 5 -16.48 -5.31 -9.30
C THR A 5 -15.32 -4.81 -8.44
N PHE A 6 -14.31 -4.19 -9.06
CA PHE A 6 -13.19 -3.60 -8.34
C PHE A 6 -13.66 -2.52 -7.33
N ALA A 7 -14.63 -1.69 -7.73
CA ALA A 7 -15.23 -0.68 -6.87
C ALA A 7 -15.93 -1.27 -5.64
N GLU A 8 -16.65 -2.38 -5.79
CA GLU A 8 -17.30 -3.07 -4.65
C GLU A 8 -16.27 -3.65 -3.67
N ARG A 9 -15.16 -4.19 -4.18
CA ARG A 9 -14.05 -4.65 -3.33
C ARG A 9 -13.39 -3.50 -2.58
N VAL A 10 -13.15 -2.36 -3.26
CA VAL A 10 -12.59 -1.14 -2.65
C VAL A 10 -13.50 -0.61 -1.53
N ASN A 11 -14.82 -0.55 -1.74
CA ASN A 11 -15.77 -0.10 -0.72
C ASN A 11 -15.81 -1.01 0.52
N GLU A 12 -15.73 -2.33 0.32
CA GLU A 12 -15.68 -3.30 1.42
C GLU A 12 -14.34 -3.23 2.18
N SER A 13 -13.23 -3.04 1.47
CA SER A 13 -11.91 -2.82 2.06
C SER A 13 -11.81 -1.49 2.81
N ALA A 14 -12.40 -0.41 2.29
CA ALA A 14 -12.50 0.86 3.00
C ALA A 14 -13.26 0.71 4.32
N SER A 15 -14.40 0.02 4.27
CA SER A 15 -15.20 -0.28 5.47
C SER A 15 -14.45 -1.15 6.49
N GLN A 16 -13.59 -2.05 6.03
CA GLN A 16 -12.77 -2.88 6.93
C GLN A 16 -11.57 -2.12 7.50
N TYR A 17 -10.93 -1.27 6.71
CA TYR A 17 -9.88 -0.35 7.17
C TYR A 17 -10.42 0.65 8.20
N ASP A 18 -11.60 1.21 7.94
CA ASP A 18 -12.34 2.05 8.89
C ASP A 18 -12.69 1.30 10.18
N ARG A 19 -13.10 0.03 10.08
CA ARG A 19 -13.32 -0.83 11.26
C ARG A 19 -12.05 -1.07 12.06
N ILE A 20 -10.94 -1.38 11.40
CA ILE A 20 -9.64 -1.58 12.05
C ILE A 20 -9.21 -0.29 12.78
N LEU A 21 -9.36 0.87 12.15
CA LEU A 21 -9.10 2.16 12.80
C LEU A 21 -10.05 2.39 14.00
N ALA A 22 -11.33 2.09 13.86
CA ALA A 22 -12.33 2.28 14.92
C ALA A 22 -12.13 1.32 16.11
N GLU A 23 -11.63 0.09 15.88
CA GLU A 23 -11.34 -0.91 16.92
C GLU A 23 -10.15 -0.50 17.82
N HIS A 24 -9.29 0.41 17.35
CA HIS A 24 -8.12 0.92 18.10
C HIS A 24 -8.38 2.24 18.86
N GLY A 25 -9.59 2.80 18.81
CA GLY A 25 -9.92 4.10 19.41
C GLY A 25 -9.53 5.30 18.52
N GLU A 26 -9.64 6.54 19.04
CA GLU A 26 -9.21 7.74 18.30
C GLU A 26 -7.68 7.72 18.11
N MET A 27 -7.23 7.29 16.93
CA MET A 27 -5.83 7.44 16.52
C MET A 27 -5.52 8.89 16.15
N THR A 28 -4.36 9.38 16.60
CA THR A 28 -3.79 10.63 16.06
C THR A 28 -3.34 10.43 14.61
N PRO A 29 -3.24 11.51 13.79
CA PRO A 29 -2.74 11.42 12.42
C PRO A 29 -1.36 10.73 12.29
N ALA A 30 -0.49 10.92 13.28
CA ALA A 30 0.82 10.27 13.32
C ALA A 30 0.72 8.75 13.55
N GLN A 31 -0.25 8.29 14.36
CA GLN A 31 -0.51 6.88 14.57
C GLN A 31 -1.14 6.22 13.34
N GLU A 32 -2.09 6.91 12.68
CA GLU A 32 -2.67 6.45 11.40
C GLU A 32 -1.59 6.30 10.33
N PHE A 33 -0.70 7.30 10.22
CA PHE A 33 0.41 7.26 9.28
C PHE A 33 1.34 6.06 9.54
N LYS A 34 1.82 5.87 10.78
CA LYS A 34 2.68 4.74 11.14
C LYS A 34 2.01 3.38 10.92
N HIS A 35 0.74 3.26 11.30
CA HIS A 35 -0.01 2.03 11.08
C HIS A 35 -0.11 1.68 9.59
N HIS A 36 -0.36 2.69 8.74
CA HIS A 36 -0.41 2.49 7.30
C HIS A 36 0.95 2.08 6.71
N LEU A 37 2.06 2.71 7.12
CA LEU A 37 3.41 2.31 6.69
C LEU A 37 3.71 0.85 7.03
N HIS A 38 3.30 0.38 8.21
CA HIS A 38 3.43 -1.02 8.59
C HIS A 38 2.64 -1.96 7.67
N LEU A 39 1.38 -1.62 7.36
CA LEU A 39 0.54 -2.41 6.44
C LEU A 39 1.13 -2.46 5.02
N LEU A 40 1.66 -1.34 4.52
CA LEU A 40 2.34 -1.28 3.23
C LEU A 40 3.57 -2.19 3.20
N THR A 41 4.38 -2.18 4.25
CA THR A 41 5.56 -3.05 4.38
C THR A 41 5.18 -4.53 4.30
N CYS A 42 4.16 -4.93 5.07
CA CYS A 42 3.65 -6.31 5.06
C CYS A 42 3.16 -6.75 3.66
N TYR A 43 2.46 -5.86 2.97
CA TYR A 43 1.96 -6.15 1.63
C TYR A 43 3.06 -6.28 0.60
N TRP A 44 3.97 -5.31 0.54
CA TRP A 44 5.03 -5.33 -0.46
C TRP A 44 5.94 -6.53 -0.30
N ARG A 45 6.27 -6.93 0.94
CA ARG A 45 7.01 -8.17 1.21
C ARG A 45 6.31 -9.39 0.62
N ARG A 46 5.00 -9.52 0.83
CA ARG A 46 4.21 -10.64 0.28
C ARG A 46 4.13 -10.55 -1.24
N LEU A 47 3.79 -9.39 -1.80
CA LEU A 47 3.59 -9.23 -3.23
C LEU A 47 4.89 -9.47 -4.00
N VAL A 48 6.01 -8.90 -3.58
CA VAL A 48 7.32 -9.14 -4.22
C VAL A 48 7.73 -10.60 -4.10
N GLY A 49 7.56 -11.21 -2.92
CA GLY A 49 7.85 -12.62 -2.70
C GLY A 49 7.05 -13.54 -3.64
N PHE A 50 5.74 -13.32 -3.74
CA PHE A 50 4.87 -14.07 -4.65
C PHE A 50 5.16 -13.77 -6.12
N SER A 51 5.52 -12.53 -6.45
CA SER A 51 5.76 -12.12 -7.83
C SER A 51 7.01 -12.76 -8.44
N ARG A 52 7.94 -13.21 -7.58
CA ARG A 52 9.14 -13.95 -7.98
C ARG A 52 8.89 -15.46 -8.17
N MET A 53 7.71 -15.95 -7.81
CA MET A 53 7.30 -17.32 -8.07
C MET A 53 6.59 -17.38 -9.42
N ASP A 54 7.20 -18.01 -10.43
CA ASP A 54 6.73 -18.11 -11.83
C ASP A 54 5.36 -18.79 -12.02
N THR A 55 4.70 -19.21 -10.94
CA THR A 55 3.46 -20.00 -10.95
C THR A 55 2.19 -19.19 -10.74
N LEU A 56 2.29 -17.89 -10.46
CA LEU A 56 1.15 -17.05 -10.08
C LEU A 56 0.90 -15.92 -11.07
N ASP A 57 -0.37 -15.69 -11.42
CA ASP A 57 -0.78 -14.54 -12.25
C ASP A 57 -0.70 -13.25 -11.42
N LEU A 58 0.26 -12.40 -11.77
CA LEU A 58 0.48 -11.09 -11.13
C LEU A 58 -0.75 -10.18 -11.18
N ASN A 59 -1.56 -10.26 -12.23
CA ASN A 59 -2.77 -9.46 -12.33
C ASN A 59 -3.77 -9.84 -11.23
N VAL A 60 -3.86 -11.14 -10.93
CA VAL A 60 -4.73 -11.68 -9.86
C VAL A 60 -4.18 -11.30 -8.48
N LEU A 61 -2.87 -11.40 -8.27
CA LEU A 61 -2.25 -11.04 -6.99
C LEU A 61 -2.43 -9.55 -6.65
N VAL A 62 -2.20 -8.67 -7.63
CA VAL A 62 -2.37 -7.21 -7.46
C VAL A 62 -3.84 -6.83 -7.25
N GLN A 63 -4.77 -7.51 -7.91
CA GLN A 63 -6.22 -7.27 -7.75
C GLN A 63 -6.85 -7.96 -6.54
N SER A 64 -6.07 -8.71 -5.75
CA SER A 64 -6.55 -9.32 -4.52
C SER A 64 -7.03 -8.26 -3.52
N TYR A 65 -7.83 -8.69 -2.54
CA TYR A 65 -8.42 -7.84 -1.51
C TYR A 65 -7.38 -6.95 -0.79
N LEU A 66 -6.15 -7.42 -0.64
CA LEU A 66 -5.06 -6.63 -0.04
C LEU A 66 -4.67 -5.40 -0.87
N GLY A 67 -4.66 -5.50 -2.20
CA GLY A 67 -4.30 -4.37 -3.07
C GLY A 67 -5.31 -3.23 -2.99
N ALA A 68 -6.61 -3.57 -2.91
CA ALA A 68 -7.69 -2.60 -2.75
C ALA A 68 -7.65 -1.87 -1.39
N ALA A 69 -7.39 -2.60 -0.29
CA ALA A 69 -7.28 -2.01 1.05
C ALA A 69 -6.12 -1.00 1.17
N ILE A 70 -5.01 -1.30 0.50
CA ILE A 70 -3.81 -0.46 0.51
C ILE A 70 -3.98 0.81 -0.29
N GLN A 71 -4.71 0.73 -1.40
CA GLN A 71 -5.08 1.92 -2.14
C GLN A 71 -5.87 2.88 -1.24
N VAL A 72 -6.88 2.39 -0.54
CA VAL A 72 -7.70 3.22 0.36
C VAL A 72 -6.86 3.86 1.47
N GLY A 73 -6.04 3.07 2.17
CA GLY A 73 -5.16 3.62 3.22
C GLY A 73 -4.16 4.63 2.66
N SER A 74 -3.64 4.40 1.46
CA SER A 74 -2.68 5.30 0.81
C SER A 74 -3.34 6.61 0.36
N GLU A 75 -4.62 6.61 -0.06
CA GLU A 75 -5.37 7.84 -0.35
C GLU A 75 -5.58 8.71 0.89
N ARG A 76 -5.82 8.11 2.06
CA ARG A 76 -5.94 8.85 3.32
C ARG A 76 -4.61 9.45 3.73
N VAL A 77 -3.55 8.65 3.74
CA VAL A 77 -2.20 9.10 4.10
C VAL A 77 -1.67 10.15 3.11
N HIS A 78 -2.02 10.05 1.83
CA HIS A 78 -1.66 11.06 0.83
C HIS A 78 -2.17 12.47 1.20
N ARG A 79 -3.29 12.59 1.93
CA ARG A 79 -3.79 13.88 2.42
C ARG A 79 -3.08 14.38 3.67
N LEU A 80 -2.40 13.48 4.40
CA LEU A 80 -1.62 13.81 5.60
C LEU A 80 -0.20 14.29 5.25
N ILE A 81 0.36 13.81 4.14
CA ILE A 81 1.68 14.19 3.65
C ILE A 81 1.55 15.45 2.80
N GLY A 82 1.64 16.61 3.45
CA GLY A 82 1.65 17.91 2.77
C GLY A 82 3.00 18.23 2.10
N PRO A 83 3.08 19.30 1.29
CA PRO A 83 4.30 19.72 0.58
C PRO A 83 5.52 19.97 1.47
N ASP A 84 5.28 20.35 2.73
CA ASP A 84 6.35 20.64 3.70
C ASP A 84 6.89 19.37 4.39
N HIS A 85 6.30 18.20 4.12
CA HIS A 85 6.71 16.94 4.72
C HIS A 85 7.97 16.41 4.06
N LEU A 86 8.94 15.90 4.84
CA LEU A 86 10.25 15.45 4.37
C LEU A 86 10.20 14.47 3.18
N ILE A 87 9.21 13.58 3.19
CA ILE A 87 9.04 12.55 2.16
C ILE A 87 8.03 12.90 1.06
N HIS A 88 7.54 14.14 0.99
CA HIS A 88 6.45 14.52 0.08
C HIS A 88 6.70 14.05 -1.36
N ASP A 89 7.84 14.42 -1.94
CA ASP A 89 8.13 14.10 -3.34
C ASP A 89 8.32 12.59 -3.58
N LEU A 90 8.92 11.90 -2.61
CA LEU A 90 9.07 10.43 -2.64
C LEU A 90 7.71 9.74 -2.56
N TRP A 91 6.81 10.27 -1.74
CA TRP A 91 5.45 9.75 -1.60
C TRP A 91 4.63 9.97 -2.87
N GLN A 92 4.74 11.12 -3.53
CA GLN A 92 4.07 11.39 -4.81
C GLN A 92 4.52 10.37 -5.88
N GLU A 93 5.82 10.09 -5.93
CA GLU A 93 6.38 9.09 -6.85
C GLU A 93 5.88 7.67 -6.53
N TYR A 94 5.93 7.27 -5.26
CA TYR A 94 5.37 6.01 -4.79
C TYR A 94 3.89 5.86 -5.15
N TRP A 95 3.11 6.91 -4.88
CA TRP A 95 1.68 6.98 -5.16
C TRP A 95 1.41 6.76 -6.64
N TRP A 96 2.06 7.53 -7.51
CA TRP A 96 1.92 7.42 -8.96
C TRP A 96 2.26 6.02 -9.48
N ARG A 97 3.35 5.41 -9.01
CA ARG A 97 3.77 4.06 -9.42
C ARG A 97 2.80 2.99 -8.96
N THR A 98 2.27 3.11 -7.74
CA THR A 98 1.27 2.18 -7.20
C THR A 98 -0.04 2.31 -7.97
N THR A 99 -0.51 3.53 -8.26
CA THR A 99 -1.68 3.73 -9.12
C THR A 99 -1.47 3.13 -10.51
N THR A 100 -0.27 3.30 -11.09
CA THR A 100 0.09 2.71 -12.38
C THR A 100 0.03 1.18 -12.33
N LEU A 101 0.62 0.55 -11.31
CA LEU A 101 0.57 -0.90 -11.11
C LEU A 101 -0.88 -1.42 -11.03
N LEU A 102 -1.75 -0.70 -10.32
CA LEU A 102 -3.14 -1.10 -10.12
C LEU A 102 -3.97 -1.04 -11.41
N HIS A 103 -3.68 -0.11 -12.32
CA HIS A 103 -4.51 0.14 -13.52
C HIS A 103 -3.89 -0.34 -14.83
N LYS A 104 -2.56 -0.44 -14.94
CA LYS A 104 -1.87 -0.86 -16.18
C LYS A 104 -1.88 -2.37 -16.32
N ARG A 105 -2.23 -2.87 -17.51
CA ARG A 105 -2.22 -4.30 -17.85
C ARG A 105 -1.41 -4.55 -19.14
N PRO A 106 -0.67 -5.67 -19.25
CA PRO A 106 -0.47 -6.69 -18.21
C PRO A 106 0.42 -6.18 -17.06
N THR A 107 0.18 -6.67 -15.85
CA THR A 107 1.08 -6.45 -14.71
C THR A 107 2.37 -7.23 -14.91
N THR A 108 3.52 -6.58 -14.74
CA THR A 108 4.85 -7.18 -14.83
C THR A 108 5.54 -7.17 -13.48
N LEU A 109 6.51 -8.08 -13.28
CA LEU A 109 7.37 -8.08 -12.10
C LEU A 109 8.10 -6.74 -11.95
N GLU A 110 8.56 -6.15 -13.06
CA GLU A 110 9.22 -4.85 -13.08
C GLU A 110 8.34 -3.73 -12.49
N LEU A 111 7.04 -3.70 -12.82
CA LEU A 111 6.11 -2.71 -12.26
C LEU A 111 5.95 -2.89 -10.75
N VAL A 112 5.86 -4.13 -10.28
CA VAL A 112 5.78 -4.47 -8.85
C VAL A 112 7.04 -4.01 -8.12
N GLU A 113 8.22 -4.41 -8.61
CA GLU A 113 9.49 -4.09 -7.95
C GLU A 113 9.79 -2.60 -7.98
N THR A 114 9.38 -1.88 -9.03
CA THR A 114 9.61 -0.43 -9.10
C THR A 114 8.71 0.35 -8.15
N ALA A 115 7.44 -0.05 -8.00
CA ALA A 115 6.56 0.53 -6.98
C ALA A 115 7.07 0.22 -5.56
N HIS A 116 7.53 -1.01 -5.32
CA HIS A 116 8.16 -1.39 -4.05
C HIS A 116 9.39 -0.55 -3.71
N ARG A 117 10.34 -0.39 -4.63
CA ARG A 117 11.55 0.45 -4.40
C ARG A 117 11.20 1.90 -4.07
N SER A 118 10.11 2.41 -4.63
CA SER A 118 9.66 3.79 -4.34
C SER A 118 9.08 3.92 -2.94
N PHE A 119 8.44 2.86 -2.44
CA PHE A 119 8.06 2.76 -1.04
C PHE A 119 9.28 2.66 -0.10
N GLU A 120 10.28 1.83 -0.45
CA GLU A 120 11.52 1.73 0.33
C GLU A 120 12.27 3.07 0.43
N ALA A 121 12.25 3.88 -0.64
CA ALA A 121 12.80 5.23 -0.61
C ALA A 121 12.08 6.14 0.40
N CYS A 122 10.75 6.02 0.52
CA CYS A 122 9.98 6.74 1.54
C CYS A 122 10.41 6.34 2.95
N LEU A 123 10.53 5.04 3.22
CA LEU A 123 10.95 4.51 4.53
C LEU A 123 12.36 4.99 4.90
N SER A 124 13.30 4.85 3.97
CA SER A 124 14.69 5.30 4.17
C SER A 124 14.78 6.80 4.49
N ALA A 125 13.92 7.64 3.91
CA ALA A 125 13.91 9.06 4.17
C ALA A 125 13.27 9.43 5.52
N LEU A 126 12.43 8.55 6.09
CA LEU A 126 11.88 8.70 7.45
C LEU A 126 12.85 8.25 8.55
N ASP A 127 14.00 7.65 8.18
CA ASP A 127 14.82 6.85 9.11
C ASP A 127 13.98 5.78 9.84
N ASP A 128 12.90 5.35 9.19
CA ASP A 128 11.99 4.33 9.68
C ASP A 128 12.42 3.02 9.01
N ASP A 129 13.04 2.15 9.79
CA ASP A 129 13.30 0.77 9.35
C ASP A 129 12.14 -0.10 9.83
N PRO A 130 11.11 -0.34 8.99
CA PRO A 130 9.99 -1.19 9.39
C PRO A 130 10.40 -2.68 9.45
N TRP A 131 11.67 -2.99 9.18
CA TRP A 131 12.26 -4.32 9.25
C TRP A 131 12.99 -4.59 10.56
N THR A 132 13.29 -3.57 11.37
CA THR A 132 13.74 -3.78 12.74
C THR A 132 12.51 -4.04 13.60
N GLU A 133 12.40 -5.25 14.17
CA GLU A 133 11.47 -5.51 15.27
C GLU A 133 11.81 -4.53 16.39
N HIS A 134 10.99 -3.50 16.59
CA HIS A 134 11.07 -2.71 17.81
C HIS A 134 10.79 -3.66 18.99
N PRO A 135 11.65 -3.66 20.04
CA PRO A 135 11.51 -4.54 21.19
C PRO A 135 10.22 -4.32 21.97
#